data_AF-A0A4R2RRK0-F1
#
_entry.id   AF-A0A4R2RRK0-F1
#
_cell.length_a   1.000
_cell.length_b   1.000
_cell.length_c   1.000
_cell.angle_alpha   90.00
_cell.angle_beta   90.00
_cell.angle_gamma   90.00
#
_symmetry.space_group_name_H-M   'P 1'
#
loop_
_entity.id
_entity.type
_entity.pdbx_description
1 polymer ?
#
loop_
_entity_poly.entity_id
_entity_poly.type
_entity_poly.pdbx_seq_one_letter_code
_entity_poly.pdbx_strand_id
1 'polypeptide(L)'
;MAKYSVEIRLEAVQAYLDGVESYKDIAKTYQMTKSELIKWVSLYREHGYQAFQKRYTNHSVEFKMDVLNFINETGASNSRAAAVFNVPAPSTVRRWRYLYET
;
A
#
# COMPACT_ATOMS: atom_id res chain seq x y z
N MET A 1 -7.60 -11.03 5.46
CA MET A 1 -6.77 -10.40 6.51
C MET A 1 -5.31 -10.69 6.20
N ALA A 2 -4.38 -9.75 6.46
CA ALA A 2 -2.97 -10.04 6.29
C ALA A 2 -2.54 -11.04 7.37
N LYS A 3 -2.00 -12.20 6.96
CA LYS A 3 -1.57 -13.30 7.87
C LYS A 3 -0.46 -12.88 8.85
N TYR A 4 0.30 -11.84 8.50
CA TYR A 4 1.40 -11.30 9.30
C TYR A 4 1.30 -9.77 9.36
N SER A 5 1.53 -9.19 10.55
CA SER A 5 1.60 -7.74 10.76
C SER A 5 2.82 -7.14 10.05
N VAL A 6 2.81 -5.82 9.84
CA VAL A 6 3.92 -5.10 9.18
C VAL A 6 5.20 -5.18 10.02
N GLU A 7 5.06 -5.13 11.34
CA GLU A 7 6.15 -5.25 12.31
C GLU A 7 6.91 -6.57 12.15
N ILE A 8 6.18 -7.71 12.13
CA ILE A 8 6.78 -9.05 11.95
C ILE A 8 7.55 -9.15 10.62
N ARG A 9 7.04 -8.51 9.55
CA ARG A 9 7.71 -8.50 8.25
C ARG A 9 9.02 -7.73 8.27
N LEU A 10 9.01 -6.57 8.93
CA LEU A 10 10.20 -5.73 9.06
C LEU A 10 11.26 -6.40 9.92
N GLU A 11 10.86 -7.00 11.04
CA GLU A 11 11.76 -7.71 11.94
C GLU A 11 12.43 -8.89 11.22
N ALA A 12 11.66 -9.69 10.49
CA ALA A 12 12.20 -10.81 9.71
C ALA A 12 13.17 -10.36 8.60
N VAL A 13 12.89 -9.22 7.94
CA VAL A 13 13.79 -8.67 6.92
C VAL A 13 15.05 -8.06 7.54
N GLN A 14 14.93 -7.37 8.68
CA GLN A 14 16.08 -6.83 9.40
C GLN A 14 16.98 -7.94 9.93
N ALA A 15 16.43 -8.99 10.53
CA ALA A 15 17.19 -10.15 10.97
C ALA A 15 18.02 -10.79 9.84
N TYR A 16 17.49 -10.76 8.61
CA TYR A 16 18.23 -11.20 7.43
C TYR A 16 19.32 -10.20 7.00
N LEU A 17 19.04 -8.89 7.04
CA LEU A 17 20.00 -7.85 6.66
C LEU A 17 21.17 -7.73 7.64
N ASP A 18 20.90 -7.91 8.93
CA ASP A 18 21.90 -7.92 9.99
C ASP A 18 22.80 -9.17 9.94
N GLY A 19 22.47 -10.15 9.08
CA GLY A 19 23.27 -11.35 8.85
C GLY A 19 23.27 -12.33 10.03
N VAL A 20 22.33 -12.18 10.96
CA VAL A 20 22.26 -12.98 12.19
C VAL A 20 21.86 -14.42 11.89
N GLU A 21 20.99 -14.63 10.89
CA GLU A 21 20.40 -15.95 10.62
C GLU A 21 20.17 -16.21 9.12
N SER A 22 20.11 -17.51 8.75
CA SER A 22 19.79 -17.90 7.38
C SER A 22 18.29 -17.75 7.10
N TYR A 23 17.91 -17.64 5.82
CA TYR A 23 16.50 -17.59 5.42
C TYR A 23 15.63 -18.72 5.99
N LYS A 24 16.21 -19.90 6.26
CA LYS A 24 15.48 -21.04 6.82
C LYS A 24 15.19 -20.86 8.30
N ASP A 25 16.14 -20.31 9.04
CA ASP A 25 16.05 -20.16 10.50
C ASP A 25 15.06 -19.05 10.85
N ILE A 26 15.18 -17.90 10.19
CA ILE A 26 14.21 -16.79 10.29
C ILE A 26 12.81 -17.27 9.92
N ALA A 27 12.68 -18.01 8.81
CA ALA A 27 11.38 -18.52 8.38
C ALA A 27 10.75 -19.46 9.42
N LYS A 28 11.57 -20.28 10.10
CA LYS A 28 11.13 -21.17 11.17
C LYS A 28 10.71 -20.39 12.43
N THR A 29 11.50 -19.39 12.84
CA THR A 29 11.25 -18.54 14.01
C THR A 29 9.90 -17.83 13.89
N TYR A 30 9.61 -17.26 12.72
CA TYR A 30 8.37 -16.52 12.48
C TYR A 30 7.26 -17.35 11.80
N GLN A 31 7.41 -18.68 11.75
CA GLN A 31 6.45 -19.63 11.14
C GLN A 31 5.99 -19.25 9.71
N MET A 32 6.91 -18.71 8.91
CA MET A 32 6.68 -18.33 7.53
C MET A 32 7.41 -19.26 6.57
N THR A 33 7.07 -19.15 5.29
CA THR A 33 7.80 -19.88 4.25
C THR A 33 9.03 -19.10 3.79
N LYS A 34 10.10 -19.82 3.42
CA LYS A 34 11.31 -19.21 2.84
C LYS A 34 10.98 -18.28 1.66
N SER A 35 10.03 -18.69 0.82
CA SER A 35 9.59 -17.93 -0.35
C SER A 35 8.93 -16.59 0.01
N GLU A 36 8.16 -16.54 1.10
CA GLU A 36 7.57 -15.29 1.61
C GLU A 36 8.65 -14.32 2.09
N LEU A 37 9.64 -14.83 2.83
CA LEU A 37 10.76 -14.02 3.34
C LEU A 37 11.61 -13.46 2.20
N ILE A 38 11.96 -14.26 1.19
CA ILE A 38 12.68 -13.80 -0.01
C ILE A 38 11.91 -12.66 -0.68
N LYS A 39 10.60 -12.81 -0.86
CA LYS A 39 9.75 -11.79 -1.47
C LYS A 39 9.77 -10.49 -0.67
N TRP A 40 9.72 -10.57 0.66
CA TRP A 40 9.78 -9.40 1.53
C TRP A 40 11.14 -8.70 1.48
N VAL A 41 12.24 -9.45 1.49
CA VAL A 41 13.59 -8.90 1.34
C VAL A 41 13.73 -8.16 0.01
N SER A 42 13.27 -8.76 -1.11
CA SER A 42 13.30 -8.08 -2.41
C SER A 42 12.46 -6.80 -2.43
N LEU A 43 11.24 -6.87 -1.90
CA LEU A 43 10.35 -5.70 -1.79
C LEU A 43 10.97 -4.58 -0.95
N TYR A 44 11.62 -4.93 0.17
CA TYR A 44 12.31 -3.96 1.01
C TYR A 44 13.55 -3.37 0.33
N ARG A 45 14.28 -4.13 -0.48
CA ARG A 45 15.40 -3.58 -1.26
C ARG A 45 14.95 -2.59 -2.32
N GLU A 46 13.79 -2.80 -2.94
CA GLU A 46 13.28 -1.90 -3.98
C GLU A 46 12.53 -0.67 -3.44
N HIS A 47 11.80 -0.82 -2.33
CA HIS A 47 10.87 0.21 -1.84
C HIS A 47 11.07 0.58 -0.36
N GLY A 48 12.05 -0.02 0.33
CA GLY A 48 12.30 0.20 1.74
C GLY A 48 11.08 -0.11 2.61
N TYR A 49 10.85 0.72 3.62
CA TYR A 49 9.69 0.60 4.52
C TYR A 49 8.34 0.70 3.79
N GLN A 50 8.27 1.41 2.66
CA GLN A 50 7.03 1.57 1.89
C GLN A 50 6.53 0.26 1.27
N ALA A 51 7.41 -0.75 1.15
CA ALA A 51 7.03 -2.07 0.63
C ALA A 51 6.05 -2.83 1.54
N PHE A 52 6.07 -2.52 2.84
CA PHE A 52 5.19 -3.16 3.84
C PHE A 52 4.03 -2.27 4.28
N GLN A 53 4.04 -0.99 3.93
CA GLN A 53 2.83 -0.19 4.07
C GLN A 53 1.72 -0.82 3.23
N LYS A 54 0.60 -1.10 3.88
CA LYS A 54 -0.60 -1.53 3.15
C LYS A 54 -0.87 -0.46 2.10
N ARG A 55 -0.86 -0.85 0.82
CA ARG A 55 -1.44 -0.07 -0.27
C ARG A 55 -2.96 -0.01 -0.11
N TYR A 56 -3.44 0.49 1.02
CA TYR A 56 -4.57 1.37 0.94
C TYR A 56 -3.97 2.59 0.27
N THR A 57 -4.46 2.96 -0.90
CA THR A 57 -4.28 4.34 -1.32
C THR A 57 -5.05 5.16 -0.28
N ASN A 58 -4.39 5.45 0.84
CA ASN A 58 -4.85 6.38 1.86
C ASN A 58 -4.67 7.75 1.22
N HIS A 59 -5.56 8.02 0.27
CA HIS A 59 -5.78 9.33 -0.26
C HIS A 59 -6.15 10.19 0.95
N SER A 60 -5.31 11.20 1.24
CA SER A 60 -5.59 12.18 2.29
C SER A 60 -6.96 12.81 2.03
N VAL A 61 -7.62 13.31 3.06
CA VAL A 61 -8.90 14.00 2.89
C VAL A 61 -8.73 15.18 1.92
N GLU A 62 -7.59 15.89 2.01
CA GLU A 62 -7.19 16.95 1.09
C GLU A 62 -7.12 16.46 -0.36
N PHE A 63 -6.39 15.37 -0.63
CA PHE A 63 -6.29 14.81 -1.99
C PHE A 63 -7.65 14.40 -2.55
N LYS A 64 -8.51 13.78 -1.72
CA LYS A 64 -9.86 13.43 -2.15
C LYS A 64 -10.67 14.68 -2.49
N MET A 65 -10.48 15.75 -1.74
CA MET A 65 -11.20 17.00 -1.95
C MET A 65 -10.71 17.75 -3.18
N ASP A 66 -9.40 17.74 -3.46
CA ASP A 66 -8.86 18.27 -4.73
C ASP A 66 -9.44 17.55 -5.94
N VAL A 67 -9.57 16.22 -5.88
CA VAL A 67 -10.17 15.43 -6.95
C VAL A 67 -11.65 15.79 -7.15
N LEU A 68 -12.40 16.01 -6.06
CA LEU A 68 -13.83 16.38 -6.13
C LEU A 68 -14.02 17.83 -6.60
N ASN A 69 -13.20 18.76 -6.11
CA ASN A 69 -13.20 20.16 -6.53
C ASN A 69 -12.88 20.28 -8.02
N PHE A 70 -11.88 19.55 -8.50
CA PHE A 70 -11.57 19.50 -9.93
C PHE A 70 -12.78 19.06 -10.76
N ILE A 71 -13.55 18.07 -10.30
CA ILE A 71 -14.77 17.65 -11.00
C ILE A 71 -15.84 18.74 -10.97
N ASN A 72 -16.05 19.39 -9.82
CA ASN A 72 -17.04 20.45 -9.67
C ASN A 72 -16.69 21.70 -10.50
N GLU A 73 -15.41 22.05 -10.59
CA GLU A 73 -14.93 23.20 -11.36
C GLU A 73 -14.91 22.95 -12.87
N THR A 74 -14.53 21.74 -13.30
CA THR A 74 -14.35 21.43 -14.74
C THR A 74 -15.52 20.67 -15.36
N GLY A 75 -16.46 20.18 -14.56
CA GLY A 75 -17.53 19.28 -15.01
C GLY A 75 -17.03 17.90 -15.47
N ALA A 76 -15.79 17.53 -15.12
CA ALA A 76 -15.17 16.30 -15.59
C ALA A 76 -15.88 15.03 -15.07
N SER A 77 -15.90 13.97 -15.88
CA SER A 77 -16.42 12.67 -15.44
C SER A 77 -15.50 12.02 -14.39
N ASN A 78 -16.04 11.13 -13.56
CA ASN A 78 -15.25 10.36 -12.57
C ASN A 78 -14.08 9.61 -13.22
N SER A 79 -14.25 9.14 -14.46
CA SER A 79 -13.20 8.48 -15.23
C SER A 79 -12.10 9.45 -15.67
N ARG A 80 -12.47 10.66 -16.10
CA ARG A 80 -11.52 11.72 -16.45
C ARG A 80 -10.72 12.16 -15.23
N ALA A 81 -11.36 12.37 -14.09
CA ALA A 81 -10.68 12.70 -12.84
C ALA A 81 -9.77 11.57 -12.37
N ALA A 82 -10.20 10.31 -12.45
CA ALA A 82 -9.34 9.18 -12.11
C ALA A 82 -8.09 9.10 -12.99
N ALA A 83 -8.20 9.41 -14.29
CA ALA A 83 -7.05 9.47 -15.18
C ALA A 83 -6.10 10.64 -14.85
N VAL A 84 -6.63 11.83 -14.55
CA VAL A 84 -5.84 13.03 -14.21
C VAL A 84 -5.09 12.85 -12.88
N PHE A 85 -5.76 12.32 -11.87
CA PHE A 85 -5.21 12.17 -10.52
C PHE A 85 -4.58 10.79 -10.27
N ASN A 86 -4.42 9.98 -11.33
CA ASN A 86 -3.87 8.63 -11.26
C ASN A 86 -4.55 7.74 -10.19
N VAL A 87 -5.88 7.86 -10.07
CA VAL A 87 -6.68 7.04 -9.16
C VAL A 87 -6.90 5.67 -9.81
N PRO A 88 -6.56 4.55 -9.13
CA PRO A 88 -6.58 3.21 -9.74
C PRO A 88 -7.93 2.77 -10.28
N ALA A 89 -9.02 3.33 -9.76
CA ALA A 89 -10.37 3.00 -10.20
C ALA A 89 -11.30 4.22 -10.15
N PRO A 90 -12.05 4.50 -11.23
CA PRO A 90 -13.09 5.54 -11.24
C PRO A 90 -14.20 5.31 -10.20
N SER A 91 -14.42 4.05 -9.79
CA SER A 91 -15.35 3.69 -8.72
C SER A 91 -14.91 4.23 -7.36
N THR A 92 -13.61 4.40 -7.12
CA THR A 92 -13.07 5.03 -5.91
C THR A 92 -13.48 6.50 -5.84
N VAL A 93 -13.39 7.23 -6.96
CA VAL A 93 -13.81 8.64 -7.05
C VAL A 93 -15.31 8.79 -6.82
N ARG A 94 -16.13 7.92 -7.45
CA ARG A 94 -17.59 7.90 -7.21
C ARG A 94 -17.92 7.66 -5.73
N ARG A 95 -17.16 6.79 -5.06
CA ARG A 95 -17.35 6.52 -3.63
C ARG A 95 -17.00 7.73 -2.75
N TRP A 96 -15.97 8.50 -3.10
CA TRP A 96 -15.69 9.76 -2.36
C TRP A 96 -16.82 10.73 -2.52
N ARG A 97 -17.33 10.91 -3.73
CA ARG A 97 -18.47 11.79 -3.99
C ARG A 97 -19.66 11.48 -3.06
N TYR A 98 -20.05 10.21 -2.98
CA TYR A 98 -21.14 9.78 -2.07
C TYR A 98 -20.85 10.04 -0.59
N LEU A 99 -19.58 9.99 -0.16
CA LEU A 99 -19.21 10.18 1.24
C LEU A 99 -19.11 11.65 1.65
N TYR A 100 -18.88 12.57 0.70
CA TYR A 100 -18.62 13.99 0.98
C TYR A 100 -19.72 14.92 0.46
N GLU A 101 -20.65 14.45 -0.38
CA GLU A 101 -21.84 15.21 -0.83
C GLU A 101 -23.11 14.94 0.02
N THR A 102 -22.97 14.49 1.28
CA THR A 102 -24.08 14.37 2.25
C THR A 102 -24.00 15.49 3.27
#